data_AF-A0A401NTT6-F1
#
_entry.id   AF-A0A401NTT6-F1
#
_cell.length_a   1.000
_cell.length_b   1.000
_cell.length_c   1.000
_cell.angle_alpha   90.00
_cell.angle_beta   90.00
_cell.angle_gamma   90.00
#
_symmetry.space_group_name_H-M   'P 1'
#
loop_
_entity.id
_entity.type
_entity.pdbx_description
1 polymer ?
#
loop_
_entity_poly.entity_id
_entity_poly.type
_entity_poly.pdbx_seq_one_letter_code
_entity_poly.pdbx_strand_id
1 'polypeptide(L)'
;MYDITDAKSFNYCASIYKEHYMESRIPCIFVASKADLPEQKQEHGITPVEFCYKHRLPAPFHFSCNSDEATHSQIYSRLALAAAFPDLNETELSITSFWLRITFGATIVAFLGLGIYKALARQK
;
A
#
# COMPACT_ATOMS: atom_id res chain seq x y z
N MET A 1 2.81 -12.36 -9.69
CA MET A 1 3.67 -11.28 -10.23
C MET A 1 3.31 -11.09 -11.68
N TYR A 2 3.05 -9.87 -12.12
CA TYR A 2 2.69 -9.56 -13.49
C TYR A 2 3.70 -8.59 -14.10
N ASP A 3 3.71 -8.46 -15.43
CA ASP A 3 4.63 -7.63 -16.19
C ASP A 3 3.90 -6.36 -16.65
N ILE A 4 4.41 -5.18 -16.26
CA ILE A 4 3.75 -3.93 -16.66
C ILE A 4 3.83 -3.67 -18.16
N THR A 5 4.75 -4.32 -18.87
CA THR A 5 4.92 -4.20 -20.33
C THR A 5 4.05 -5.17 -21.13
N ASP A 6 3.42 -6.15 -20.47
CA ASP A 6 2.49 -7.09 -21.09
C ASP A 6 1.07 -6.82 -20.58
N ALA A 7 0.22 -6.31 -21.48
CA ALA A 7 -1.18 -6.00 -21.22
C ALA A 7 -1.98 -7.18 -20.62
N LYS A 8 -1.63 -8.44 -20.91
CA LYS A 8 -2.44 -9.61 -20.53
C LYS A 8 -1.96 -10.27 -19.24
N SER A 9 -0.75 -9.94 -18.79
CA SER A 9 -0.08 -10.62 -17.68
C SER A 9 -0.84 -10.51 -16.35
N PHE A 10 -1.48 -9.36 -16.08
CA PHE A 10 -2.27 -9.18 -14.86
C PHE A 10 -3.51 -10.08 -14.83
N ASN A 11 -4.15 -10.31 -15.97
CA ASN A 11 -5.38 -11.10 -16.04
C ASN A 11 -5.15 -12.54 -15.55
N TYR A 12 -4.01 -13.14 -15.92
CA TYR A 12 -3.60 -14.45 -15.43
C TYR A 12 -3.35 -14.45 -13.90
N CYS A 13 -2.67 -13.43 -13.38
CA CYS A 13 -2.43 -13.35 -11.94
C CYS A 13 -3.74 -13.17 -11.15
N ALA A 14 -4.66 -12.38 -11.68
CA ALA A 14 -5.98 -12.16 -11.10
C ALA A 14 -6.84 -13.43 -11.08
N SER A 15 -6.79 -14.25 -12.14
CA SER A 15 -7.52 -15.53 -12.18
C SER A 15 -6.95 -16.53 -11.17
N ILE A 16 -5.62 -16.66 -11.08
CA ILE A 16 -4.96 -17.53 -10.10
C ILE A 16 -5.31 -17.12 -8.67
N TYR A 17 -5.29 -15.81 -8.37
CA TYR A 17 -5.69 -15.30 -7.06
C TYR A 17 -7.12 -15.70 -6.70
N LYS A 18 -8.07 -15.49 -7.61
CA LYS A 18 -9.49 -15.83 -7.37
C LYS A 18 -9.70 -17.32 -7.15
N GLU A 19 -9.03 -18.16 -7.94
CA GLU A 19 -9.23 -19.60 -7.91
C GLU A 19 -8.57 -20.26 -6.68
N HIS A 20 -7.42 -19.76 -6.23
CA HIS A 20 -6.60 -20.46 -5.24
C HIS A 20 -6.41 -19.74 -3.91
N TYR A 21 -6.49 -18.40 -3.90
CA TYR A 21 -6.03 -17.61 -2.75
C TYR A 21 -7.09 -16.71 -2.13
N MET A 22 -8.15 -16.37 -2.87
CA MET A 22 -9.19 -15.44 -2.41
C MET A 22 -9.90 -15.90 -1.14
N GLU A 23 -10.07 -17.22 -0.96
CA GLU A 23 -10.67 -17.81 0.25
C GLU A 23 -9.63 -18.42 1.20
N SER A 24 -8.34 -18.32 0.86
CA SER A 24 -7.26 -18.89 1.67
C SER A 24 -6.79 -17.91 2.75
N ARG A 25 -6.11 -18.43 3.79
CA ARG A 25 -5.44 -17.61 4.81
C ARG A 25 -4.02 -17.18 4.41
N ILE A 26 -3.59 -17.51 3.20
CA ILE A 26 -2.24 -17.19 2.72
C ILE A 26 -2.23 -15.73 2.25
N PRO A 27 -1.43 -14.85 2.87
CA PRO A 27 -1.34 -13.46 2.47
C PRO A 27 -0.74 -13.34 1.07
N CYS A 28 -1.35 -12.51 0.24
CA CYS A 28 -0.98 -12.34 -1.16
C CYS A 28 -0.56 -10.90 -1.44
N ILE A 29 0.56 -10.75 -2.15
CA ILE A 29 1.07 -9.46 -2.61
C ILE A 29 1.18 -9.50 -4.14
N PHE A 30 0.56 -8.54 -4.81
CA PHE A 30 0.77 -8.33 -6.24
C PHE A 30 2.05 -7.52 -6.47
N VAL A 31 2.88 -8.00 -7.38
CA VAL A 31 4.11 -7.33 -7.80
C VAL A 31 4.00 -6.99 -9.28
N ALA A 32 4.18 -5.71 -9.58
CA ALA A 32 4.24 -5.12 -10.90
C ALA A 32 5.71 -5.06 -11.34
N SER A 33 6.14 -6.07 -12.10
CA SER A 33 7.54 -6.24 -12.52
C SER A 33 7.90 -5.37 -13.72
N LYS A 34 9.20 -5.15 -13.94
CA LYS A 34 9.76 -4.27 -14.99
C LYS A 34 9.33 -2.81 -14.87
N ALA A 35 9.22 -2.32 -13.63
CA ALA A 35 8.79 -0.95 -13.32
C ALA A 35 9.67 0.16 -13.92
N ASP A 36 10.83 -0.17 -14.47
CA ASP A 36 11.72 0.71 -15.22
C ASP A 36 11.29 0.96 -16.68
N LEU A 37 10.36 0.14 -17.19
CA LEU A 37 9.85 0.23 -18.56
C LEU A 37 8.48 0.94 -18.62
N PRO A 38 8.04 1.40 -19.80
CA PRO A 38 6.73 2.04 -19.94
C PRO A 38 5.58 1.09 -19.57
N GLU A 39 4.72 1.52 -18.64
CA GLU A 39 3.54 0.77 -18.23
C GLU A 39 2.49 0.74 -19.33
N GLN A 40 2.09 -0.46 -19.73
CA GLN A 40 0.96 -0.70 -20.60
C GLN A 40 -0.30 -0.93 -19.77
N LYS A 41 -1.42 -0.35 -20.24
CA LYS A 41 -2.74 -0.59 -19.65
C LYS A 41 -3.05 -2.09 -19.68
N GLN A 42 -3.30 -2.65 -18.50
CA GLN A 42 -3.65 -4.05 -18.36
C GLN A 42 -5.06 -4.34 -18.91
N GLU A 43 -5.17 -5.36 -19.76
CA GLU A 43 -6.40 -5.91 -20.34
C GLU A 43 -7.15 -6.76 -19.29
N HIS A 44 -7.61 -6.09 -18.23
CA HIS A 44 -8.50 -6.66 -17.24
C HIS A 44 -9.72 -5.75 -17.07
N GLY A 45 -10.83 -6.30 -16.56
CA GLY A 45 -12.08 -5.54 -16.38
C GLY A 45 -11.96 -4.36 -15.40
N ILE A 46 -10.94 -4.36 -14.55
CA ILE A 46 -10.56 -3.29 -13.61
C ILE A 46 -9.03 -3.16 -13.54
N THR A 47 -8.53 -2.03 -13.02
CA THR A 47 -7.08 -1.82 -12.88
C THR A 47 -6.47 -2.69 -11.78
N PRO A 48 -5.15 -2.98 -11.80
CA PRO A 48 -4.50 -3.74 -10.72
C PRO A 48 -4.67 -3.13 -9.33
N VAL A 49 -4.64 -1.80 -9.23
CA VAL A 49 -4.84 -1.07 -7.98
C VAL A 49 -6.27 -1.25 -7.46
N GLU A 50 -7.25 -1.08 -8.34
CA GLU A 50 -8.67 -1.24 -8.01
C GLU A 50 -9.01 -2.68 -7.64
N PHE A 51 -8.39 -3.65 -8.31
CA PHE A 51 -8.48 -5.06 -7.95
C PHE A 51 -7.98 -5.31 -6.52
N CYS A 52 -6.79 -4.81 -6.19
CA CYS A 52 -6.24 -4.98 -4.85
C CYS A 52 -7.13 -4.32 -3.78
N TYR A 53 -7.61 -3.10 -4.03
CA TYR A 53 -8.55 -2.41 -3.15
C TYR A 53 -9.83 -3.23 -2.91
N LYS A 54 -10.47 -3.72 -3.99
CA LYS A 54 -11.71 -4.51 -3.92
C LYS A 54 -11.54 -5.80 -3.13
N HIS A 55 -10.36 -6.40 -3.21
CA HIS A 55 -10.02 -7.67 -2.55
C HIS A 55 -9.30 -7.47 -1.21
N ARG A 56 -9.23 -6.24 -0.67
CA ARG A 56 -8.53 -5.87 0.58
C ARG A 56 -7.07 -6.32 0.62
N LEU A 57 -6.43 -6.35 -0.54
CA LEU A 57 -5.02 -6.65 -0.70
C LEU A 57 -4.19 -5.36 -0.62
N PRO A 58 -2.90 -5.45 -0.25
CA PRO A 58 -1.96 -4.36 -0.41
C PRO A 58 -1.91 -3.89 -1.86
N ALA A 59 -1.69 -2.58 -2.07
CA ALA A 59 -1.52 -2.02 -3.41
C ALA A 59 -0.35 -2.70 -4.15
N PRO A 60 -0.41 -2.85 -5.49
CA PRO A 60 0.64 -3.50 -6.27
C PRO A 60 2.02 -2.87 -6.00
N PHE A 61 2.99 -3.69 -5.61
CA PHE A 61 4.35 -3.25 -5.40
C PHE A 61 5.09 -3.16 -6.74
N HIS A 62 5.62 -2.00 -7.07
CA HIS A 62 6.35 -1.78 -8.32
C HIS A 62 7.81 -2.17 -8.14
N PHE A 63 8.28 -3.10 -8.98
CA PHE A 63 9.61 -3.68 -8.87
C PHE A 63 10.31 -3.71 -10.22
N SER A 64 11.60 -3.38 -10.22
CA SER A 64 12.50 -3.57 -11.34
C SER A 64 13.81 -4.17 -10.84
N CYS A 65 14.36 -5.15 -11.55
CA CYS A 65 15.70 -5.67 -11.24
C CYS A 65 16.81 -4.65 -11.51
N ASN A 66 16.50 -3.56 -12.23
CA ASN A 66 17.47 -2.55 -12.64
C ASN A 66 17.51 -1.33 -11.69
N SER A 67 16.61 -1.26 -10.70
CA SER A 67 16.61 -0.17 -9.73
C SER A 67 17.72 -0.30 -8.67
N ASP A 68 17.98 0.77 -7.91
CA ASP A 68 18.97 0.75 -6.83
C ASP A 68 18.66 -0.30 -5.75
N GLU A 69 19.72 -0.86 -5.18
CA GLU A 69 19.69 -1.96 -4.19
C GLU A 69 18.85 -1.62 -2.94
N ALA A 70 18.83 -0.35 -2.53
CA ALA A 70 18.01 0.13 -1.42
C ALA A 70 16.50 -0.08 -1.66
N THR A 71 16.05 0.09 -2.90
CA THR A 71 14.64 -0.07 -3.30
C THR A 71 14.27 -1.56 -3.42
N HIS A 72 15.21 -2.41 -3.82
CA HIS A 72 15.01 -3.87 -3.93
C HIS A 72 14.73 -4.53 -2.58
N SER A 73 15.35 -4.05 -1.51
CA SER A 73 15.20 -4.66 -0.17
C SER A 73 13.75 -4.61 0.36
N GLN A 74 12.96 -3.61 -0.06
CA GLN A 74 11.64 -3.35 0.50
C GLN A 74 10.60 -4.42 0.15
N ILE A 75 10.69 -5.06 -1.03
CA ILE A 75 9.74 -6.13 -1.36
C ILE A 75 10.01 -7.38 -0.52
N TYR A 76 11.28 -7.71 -0.27
CA TYR A 76 11.65 -8.87 0.52
C TYR A 76 11.24 -8.71 1.99
N SER A 77 11.41 -7.52 2.58
CA SER A 77 10.95 -7.26 3.94
C SER A 77 9.42 -7.33 4.05
N ARG A 78 8.67 -6.81 3.07
CA ARG A 78 7.21 -6.93 3.03
C ARG A 78 6.73 -8.37 2.90
N LEU A 79 7.37 -9.17 2.04
CA LEU A 79 7.07 -10.59 1.91
C LEU A 79 7.37 -11.34 3.21
N ALA A 80 8.51 -11.06 3.85
CA ALA A 80 8.88 -11.65 5.13
C ALA A 80 7.88 -11.28 6.24
N LEU A 81 7.45 -10.01 6.31
CA LEU A 81 6.44 -9.56 7.27
C LEU A 81 5.08 -10.22 7.03
N ALA A 82 4.62 -10.28 5.78
CA ALA A 82 3.37 -10.95 5.44
C ALA A 82 3.42 -12.44 5.83
N ALA A 83 4.53 -13.12 5.59
CA ALA A 83 4.72 -14.52 5.97
C ALA A 83 4.81 -14.70 7.50
N ALA A 84 5.48 -13.80 8.21
CA ALA A 84 5.61 -13.85 9.67
C ALA A 84 4.31 -13.52 10.41
N PHE A 85 3.49 -12.64 9.85
CA PHE A 85 2.28 -12.10 10.48
C PHE A 85 1.10 -12.04 9.48
N PRO A 86 0.50 -13.18 9.11
CA PRO A 86 -0.55 -13.24 8.09
C PRO A 86 -1.82 -12.47 8.45
N ASP A 87 -2.09 -12.26 9.74
CA ASP A 87 -3.25 -11.49 10.23
C ASP A 87 -3.01 -9.96 10.21
N LEU A 88 -1.77 -9.50 10.05
CA LEU A 88 -1.45 -8.09 9.96
C LEU A 88 -1.65 -7.59 8.52
N ASN A 89 -2.74 -6.86 8.29
CA ASN A 89 -2.99 -6.26 6.99
C ASN A 89 -2.24 -4.93 6.84
N GLU A 90 -1.28 -4.87 5.91
CA GLU A 90 -0.49 -3.67 5.56
C GLU A 90 -1.38 -2.45 5.26
N THR A 91 -2.57 -2.65 4.66
CA THR A 91 -3.48 -1.54 4.37
C THR A 91 -4.05 -0.91 5.65
N GLU A 92 -4.33 -1.72 6.66
CA GLU A 92 -4.79 -1.21 7.96
C GLU A 92 -3.66 -0.45 8.68
N LEU A 93 -2.42 -0.92 8.58
CA LEU A 93 -1.26 -0.21 9.15
C LEU A 93 -1.06 1.17 8.49
N SER A 94 -1.25 1.28 7.18
CA SER A 94 -1.16 2.55 6.47
C SER A 94 -2.25 3.54 6.89
N ILE A 95 -3.50 3.07 6.97
CA ILE A 95 -4.65 3.90 7.38
C ILE A 95 -4.51 4.34 8.84
N THR A 96 -4.14 3.42 9.74
CA THR A 96 -3.93 3.74 11.16
C THR A 96 -2.80 4.75 11.33
N SER A 97 -1.68 4.62 10.61
CA SER A 97 -0.60 5.60 10.62
C SER A 97 -1.07 7.00 10.17
N PHE A 98 -1.89 7.07 9.12
CA PHE A 98 -2.43 8.32 8.61
C PHE A 98 -3.34 9.02 9.63
N TRP A 99 -4.30 8.30 10.21
CA TRP A 99 -5.19 8.83 11.25
C TRP A 99 -4.41 9.29 12.47
N LEU A 100 -3.42 8.50 12.89
CA LEU A 100 -2.56 8.83 14.02
C LEU A 100 -1.84 10.16 13.77
N ARG A 101 -1.24 10.37 12.59
CA ARG A 101 -0.62 11.66 12.21
C ARG A 101 -1.59 12.83 12.28
N ILE A 102 -2.83 12.67 11.80
CA ILE A 102 -3.85 13.71 11.85
C ILE A 102 -4.21 14.05 13.31
N THR A 103 -4.48 13.04 14.14
CA THR A 103 -4.86 13.25 15.54
C THR A 103 -3.75 13.94 16.34
N PHE A 104 -2.50 13.53 16.14
CA PHE A 104 -1.35 14.19 16.75
C PHE A 104 -1.18 15.63 16.25
N GLY A 105 -1.34 15.90 14.93
CA GLY A 105 -1.28 17.25 14.39
C GLY A 105 -2.37 18.18 14.96
N ALA A 106 -3.61 17.71 15.01
CA ALA A 106 -4.75 18.49 15.50
C ALA A 106 -4.62 18.85 16.98
N THR A 107 -4.14 17.92 17.82
CA THR A 107 -3.94 18.16 19.25
C THR A 107 -2.88 19.23 19.50
N ILE A 108 -1.74 19.18 18.81
CA ILE A 108 -0.67 20.19 18.93
C ILE A 108 -1.19 21.59 18.57
N VAL A 109 -1.92 21.72 17.46
CA VAL A 109 -2.51 23.00 17.03
C VAL A 109 -3.51 23.52 18.05
N ALA A 110 -4.37 22.66 18.60
CA ALA A 110 -5.33 23.04 19.61
C ALA A 110 -4.66 23.55 20.90
N PHE A 111 -3.61 22.86 21.38
CA PHE A 111 -2.87 23.28 22.57
C PHE A 111 -2.15 24.62 22.37
N LEU A 112 -1.52 24.83 21.21
CA LEU A 112 -0.87 26.11 20.88
C LEU A 112 -1.90 27.24 20.77
N GLY A 113 -3.02 27.00 20.08
CA GLY A 113 -4.10 27.98 19.95
C GLY A 113 -4.71 28.36 21.29
N LEU A 114 -4.96 27.38 22.17
CA LEU A 114 -5.46 27.63 23.52
C LEU A 114 -4.46 28.41 24.38
N GLY A 115 -3.16 28.12 24.24
CA GLY A 115 -2.09 28.84 24.91
C GLY A 115 -2.05 30.32 24.51
N ILE A 116 -2.09 30.60 23.20
CA ILE A 116 -2.11 31.97 22.66
C ILE A 116 -3.39 32.69 23.10
N TYR A 117 -4.55 32.04 23.00
CA TYR A 117 -5.82 32.62 23.44
C TYR A 117 -5.78 33.02 24.92
N LYS A 118 -5.28 32.14 25.80
CA LYS A 118 -5.15 32.44 27.23
C LYS A 118 -4.13 33.54 27.52
N ALA A 119 -3.05 33.64 26.74
CA ALA A 119 -2.06 34.71 26.89
C ALA A 119 -2.65 36.08 26.50
N LEU A 120 -3.38 36.15 25.37
CA LEU A 120 -4.06 37.37 24.93
C LEU A 120 -5.20 37.77 25.87
N ALA A 121 -5.97 36.80 26.37
CA ALA A 121 -7.05 37.06 27.32
C ALA A 121 -6.55 37.57 28.68
N ARG A 122 -5.29 37.28 29.06
CA ARG A 122 -4.67 37.81 30.29
C ARG A 122 -4.08 39.21 30.13
N GLN A 123 -3.87 39.68 28.89
CA GLN A 123 -3.35 41.03 28.61
C GLN A 123 -4.44 42.11 28.49
N LYS A 124 -5.71 41.72 28.59
CA LYS A 124 -6.88 42.60 28.53
C LYS A 124 -7.51 42.73 29.91
#